data_AF-A0A530C7N3-F1
#
_entry.id   AF-A0A530C7N3-F1
#
_cell.length_a   1.000
_cell.length_b   1.000
_cell.length_c   1.000
_cell.angle_alpha   90.00
_cell.angle_beta   90.00
_cell.angle_gamma   90.00
#
_symmetry.space_group_name_H-M   'P 1'
#
loop_
_entity.id
_entity.type
_entity.pdbx_description
1 polymer ?
#
loop_
_entity_poly.entity_id
_entity_poly.type
_entity_poly.pdbx_seq_one_letter_code
_entity_poly.pdbx_strand_id
1 'polypeptide(L)'
;ATASGMQGKVAVSHAYALGDISADALARAGERIAAAGVSIMTNAPGDHAFPPVAALRKAGVTVFAGSDNIRDSWWPYGDGDMLNRANMIGYRSGFYEDRELETAYDVVSHAGAKALGLEGYGIAVVAKADFVALRAEHVPEAVVAVPKDRTVYRAGKEVARGGKVAA
;
A
#
# COMPACT_ATOMS: atom_id res chain seq x y z
N ALA A 1 -23.88 -16.44 -4.71
CA ALA A 1 -23.33 -16.65 -6.07
C ALA A 1 -22.81 -15.33 -6.60
N THR A 2 -21.72 -15.34 -7.35
CA THR A 2 -21.11 -14.13 -7.91
C THR A 2 -21.46 -14.07 -9.40
N ALA A 3 -22.00 -12.93 -9.86
CA ALA A 3 -22.66 -12.84 -11.16
C ALA A 3 -21.72 -13.07 -12.37
N SER A 4 -20.43 -12.81 -12.22
CA SER A 4 -19.46 -12.80 -13.35
C SER A 4 -18.22 -13.67 -13.13
N GLY A 5 -18.10 -14.40 -12.00
CA GLY A 5 -16.92 -15.23 -11.71
C GLY A 5 -15.59 -14.46 -11.58
N MET A 6 -15.63 -13.15 -11.35
CA MET A 6 -14.45 -12.26 -11.30
C MET A 6 -13.84 -12.09 -9.90
N GLN A 7 -14.04 -13.06 -9.01
CA GLN A 7 -13.54 -13.00 -7.63
C GLN A 7 -12.00 -12.91 -7.63
N GLY A 8 -11.45 -12.00 -6.84
CA GLY A 8 -10.00 -11.81 -6.76
C GLY A 8 -9.38 -11.10 -7.97
N LYS A 9 -10.17 -10.68 -8.97
CA LYS A 9 -9.69 -10.10 -10.23
C LYS A 9 -10.05 -8.63 -10.43
N VAL A 10 -10.63 -8.00 -9.40
CA VAL A 10 -11.16 -6.64 -9.48
C VAL A 10 -10.51 -5.77 -8.40
N ALA A 11 -10.07 -4.58 -8.79
CA ALA A 11 -9.64 -3.53 -7.90
C ALA A 11 -10.49 -2.27 -8.12
N VAL A 12 -10.77 -1.55 -7.05
CA VAL A 12 -11.41 -0.22 -7.09
C VAL A 12 -10.41 0.81 -6.56
N SER A 13 -10.05 1.78 -7.39
CA SER A 13 -9.19 2.90 -7.00
C SER A 13 -9.96 3.99 -6.28
N HIS A 14 -9.27 4.68 -5.36
CA HIS A 14 -9.76 5.80 -4.57
C HIS A 14 -10.80 5.43 -3.51
N ALA A 15 -11.98 4.95 -3.95
CA ALA A 15 -13.11 4.56 -3.10
C ALA A 15 -13.45 5.53 -1.95
N TYR A 16 -13.30 6.85 -2.18
CA TYR A 16 -13.43 7.90 -1.15
C TYR A 16 -14.74 7.82 -0.36
N ALA A 17 -15.84 7.47 -1.01
CA ALA A 17 -17.15 7.30 -0.37
C ALA A 17 -17.15 6.32 0.81
N LEU A 18 -16.20 5.37 0.88
CA LEU A 18 -16.06 4.48 2.04
C LEU A 18 -15.60 5.23 3.31
N GLY A 19 -14.95 6.37 3.17
CA GLY A 19 -14.57 7.26 4.27
C GLY A 19 -15.68 8.19 4.75
N ASP A 20 -16.72 8.41 3.92
CA ASP A 20 -17.81 9.35 4.21
C ASP A 20 -19.06 8.68 4.81
N ILE A 21 -19.09 7.36 4.86
CA ILE A 21 -20.23 6.59 5.37
C ILE A 21 -20.07 6.24 6.86
N SER A 22 -21.20 6.00 7.53
CA SER A 22 -21.22 5.53 8.92
C SER A 22 -20.43 4.24 9.12
N ALA A 23 -19.89 4.02 10.31
CA ALA A 23 -19.15 2.80 10.67
C ALA A 23 -19.92 1.51 10.37
N ASP A 24 -21.24 1.49 10.63
CA ASP A 24 -22.09 0.31 10.35
C ASP A 24 -22.21 0.01 8.86
N ALA A 25 -22.36 1.07 8.05
CA ALA A 25 -22.39 0.93 6.59
C ALA A 25 -21.03 0.46 6.05
N LEU A 26 -19.93 1.01 6.59
CA LEU A 26 -18.58 0.60 6.25
C LEU A 26 -18.31 -0.87 6.61
N ALA A 27 -18.74 -1.33 7.78
CA ALA A 27 -18.58 -2.72 8.19
C ALA A 27 -19.28 -3.68 7.20
N ARG A 28 -20.55 -3.41 6.88
CA ARG A 28 -21.31 -4.20 5.89
C ARG A 28 -20.69 -4.12 4.49
N ALA A 29 -20.19 -2.95 4.08
CA ALA A 29 -19.52 -2.79 2.80
C ALA A 29 -18.22 -3.60 2.76
N GLY A 30 -17.40 -3.52 3.82
CA GLY A 30 -16.14 -4.24 3.97
C GLY A 30 -16.32 -5.75 3.86
N GLU A 31 -17.31 -6.32 4.57
CA GLU A 31 -17.63 -7.76 4.48
C GLU A 31 -17.97 -8.19 3.05
N ARG A 32 -18.79 -7.40 2.34
CA ARG A 32 -19.18 -7.70 0.96
C ARG A 32 -18.01 -7.58 -0.02
N ILE A 33 -17.16 -6.57 0.16
CA ILE A 33 -15.94 -6.35 -0.64
C ILE A 33 -14.98 -7.52 -0.44
N ALA A 34 -14.74 -7.91 0.81
CA ALA A 34 -13.87 -9.03 1.17
C ALA A 34 -14.40 -10.35 0.61
N ALA A 35 -15.70 -10.65 0.78
CA ALA A 35 -16.32 -11.86 0.25
C ALA A 35 -16.25 -11.93 -1.29
N ALA A 36 -16.27 -10.78 -1.97
CA ALA A 36 -16.10 -10.71 -3.43
C ALA A 36 -14.63 -10.82 -3.88
N GLY A 37 -13.67 -10.71 -2.97
CA GLY A 37 -12.24 -10.65 -3.28
C GLY A 37 -11.84 -9.37 -4.02
N VAL A 38 -12.55 -8.27 -3.80
CA VAL A 38 -12.23 -6.98 -4.43
C VAL A 38 -11.15 -6.28 -3.62
N SER A 39 -10.11 -5.77 -4.29
CA SER A 39 -9.07 -4.97 -3.66
C SER A 39 -9.42 -3.48 -3.71
N ILE A 40 -9.04 -2.73 -2.68
CA ILE A 40 -9.23 -1.27 -2.61
C ILE A 40 -7.88 -0.57 -2.64
N MET A 41 -7.72 0.37 -3.57
CA MET A 41 -6.53 1.23 -3.62
C MET A 41 -6.80 2.59 -2.97
N THR A 42 -5.87 3.07 -2.17
CA THR A 42 -5.87 4.44 -1.63
C THR A 42 -4.54 5.16 -1.89
N ASN A 43 -4.61 6.45 -2.17
CA ASN A 43 -3.47 7.35 -2.15
C ASN A 43 -3.49 8.28 -0.92
N ALA A 44 -4.51 8.22 -0.06
CA ALA A 44 -4.75 9.16 1.04
C ALA A 44 -4.64 10.64 0.58
N PRO A 45 -5.58 11.13 -0.25
CA PRO A 45 -5.48 12.44 -0.90
C PRO A 45 -5.80 13.60 0.03
N GLY A 46 -4.88 14.56 0.13
CA GLY A 46 -5.12 15.90 0.71
C GLY A 46 -5.87 15.89 2.05
N ASP A 47 -6.89 16.72 2.13
CA ASP A 47 -7.81 16.89 3.28
C ASP A 47 -9.13 16.11 3.12
N HIS A 48 -9.27 15.29 2.08
CA HIS A 48 -10.49 14.52 1.80
C HIS A 48 -10.55 13.20 2.57
N ALA A 49 -11.76 12.75 2.90
CA ALA A 49 -11.98 11.40 3.39
C ALA A 49 -11.47 10.36 2.39
N PHE A 50 -10.98 9.24 2.91
CA PHE A 50 -10.45 8.14 2.12
C PHE A 50 -10.81 6.80 2.78
N PRO A 51 -10.70 5.66 2.06
CA PRO A 51 -11.09 4.36 2.60
C PRO A 51 -10.39 4.07 3.94
N PRO A 52 -11.13 3.85 5.04
CA PRO A 52 -10.52 3.65 6.35
C PRO A 52 -9.73 2.34 6.39
N VAL A 53 -8.40 2.45 6.28
CA VAL A 53 -7.48 1.33 6.02
C VAL A 53 -7.62 0.23 7.07
N ALA A 54 -7.57 0.59 8.37
CA ALA A 54 -7.66 -0.40 9.45
C ALA A 54 -9.01 -1.13 9.48
N ALA A 55 -10.12 -0.40 9.30
CA ALA A 55 -11.46 -1.01 9.33
C ALA A 55 -11.67 -1.98 8.16
N LEU A 56 -11.26 -1.59 6.95
CA LEU A 56 -11.37 -2.44 5.76
C LEU A 56 -10.47 -3.67 5.85
N ARG A 57 -9.22 -3.52 6.31
CA ARG A 57 -8.31 -4.65 6.52
C ARG A 57 -8.82 -5.59 7.60
N LYS A 58 -9.40 -5.07 8.69
CA LYS A 58 -10.06 -5.88 9.72
C LYS A 58 -11.22 -6.71 9.15
N ALA A 59 -11.93 -6.19 8.16
CA ALA A 59 -12.98 -6.92 7.43
C ALA A 59 -12.43 -7.94 6.40
N GLY A 60 -11.11 -8.06 6.24
CA GLY A 60 -10.47 -8.99 5.29
C GLY A 60 -10.26 -8.43 3.88
N VAL A 61 -10.51 -7.13 3.67
CA VAL A 61 -10.27 -6.47 2.37
C VAL A 61 -8.77 -6.31 2.14
N THR A 62 -8.31 -6.66 0.94
CA THR A 62 -6.96 -6.28 0.48
C THR A 62 -6.96 -4.78 0.19
N VAL A 63 -6.40 -4.00 1.11
CA VAL A 63 -6.17 -2.56 0.90
C VAL A 63 -4.71 -2.35 0.52
N PHE A 64 -4.48 -1.71 -0.63
CA PHE A 64 -3.14 -1.38 -1.11
C PHE A 64 -3.04 0.10 -1.48
N ALA A 65 -1.83 0.56 -1.75
CA ALA A 65 -1.56 1.95 -2.03
C ALA A 65 -0.84 2.17 -3.35
N GLY A 66 -1.04 3.35 -3.90
CA GLY A 66 -0.32 3.87 -5.06
C GLY A 66 -0.09 5.37 -4.90
N SER A 67 0.85 5.90 -5.68
CA SER A 67 1.13 7.35 -5.65
C SER A 67 0.01 8.18 -6.26
N ASP A 68 -0.73 7.60 -7.21
CA ASP A 68 -1.62 8.31 -8.14
C ASP A 68 -0.81 9.25 -9.04
N ASN A 69 -1.24 10.48 -9.24
CA ASN A 69 -0.51 11.51 -9.96
C ASN A 69 0.82 11.89 -9.26
N ILE A 70 1.81 12.31 -10.07
CA ILE A 70 3.09 12.86 -9.58
C ILE A 70 3.42 14.11 -10.39
N ARG A 71 3.31 15.28 -9.75
CA ARG A 71 3.72 16.59 -10.30
C ARG A 71 3.20 16.85 -11.71
N ASP A 72 1.90 16.63 -11.90
CA ASP A 72 1.20 16.88 -13.15
C ASP A 72 0.09 17.93 -12.97
N SER A 73 -0.75 18.11 -13.98
CA SER A 73 -1.87 19.07 -13.96
C SER A 73 -2.96 18.76 -12.94
N TRP A 74 -3.00 17.55 -12.39
CA TRP A 74 -4.00 17.09 -11.43
C TRP A 74 -3.50 17.18 -9.99
N TRP A 75 -2.21 16.88 -9.78
CA TRP A 75 -1.65 16.84 -8.44
C TRP A 75 -0.22 17.37 -8.39
N PRO A 76 0.07 18.41 -7.57
CA PRO A 76 1.40 19.01 -7.50
C PRO A 76 2.37 18.20 -6.62
N TYR A 77 1.87 17.26 -5.80
CA TYR A 77 2.70 16.45 -4.91
C TYR A 77 3.15 15.14 -5.58
N GLY A 78 4.03 14.42 -4.88
CA GLY A 78 4.56 13.13 -5.31
C GLY A 78 6.07 13.16 -5.54
N ASP A 79 6.74 12.14 -5.03
CA ASP A 79 8.17 11.87 -5.21
C ASP A 79 8.45 10.44 -5.71
N GLY A 80 7.40 9.65 -5.95
CA GLY A 80 7.50 8.25 -6.34
C GLY A 80 8.01 7.31 -5.24
N ASP A 81 8.19 7.80 -4.01
CA ASP A 81 8.70 7.01 -2.90
C ASP A 81 7.56 6.32 -2.14
N MET A 82 7.46 5.00 -2.30
CA MET A 82 6.41 4.22 -1.64
C MET A 82 6.56 4.20 -0.11
N LEU A 83 7.76 4.41 0.45
CA LEU A 83 7.94 4.52 1.91
C LEU A 83 7.41 5.86 2.42
N ASN A 84 7.57 6.93 1.62
CA ASN A 84 6.93 8.22 1.90
C ASN A 84 5.40 8.11 1.78
N ARG A 85 4.89 7.31 0.81
CA ARG A 85 3.45 7.02 0.71
C ARG A 85 2.93 6.28 1.94
N ALA A 86 3.67 5.28 2.44
CA ALA A 86 3.35 4.57 3.68
C ALA A 86 3.28 5.52 4.89
N ASN A 87 4.29 6.39 5.04
CA ASN A 87 4.34 7.41 6.07
C ASN A 87 3.07 8.27 6.09
N MET A 88 2.70 8.84 4.94
CA MET A 88 1.53 9.70 4.80
C MET A 88 0.22 8.95 5.07
N ILE A 89 0.09 7.71 4.59
CA ILE A 89 -1.09 6.88 4.88
C ILE A 89 -1.18 6.58 6.38
N GLY A 90 -0.07 6.22 7.03
CA GLY A 90 -0.03 5.97 8.46
C GLY A 90 -0.45 7.19 9.27
N TYR A 91 0.16 8.35 8.96
CA TYR A 91 -0.19 9.62 9.61
C TYR A 91 -1.66 9.99 9.44
N ARG A 92 -2.17 9.96 8.20
CA ARG A 92 -3.57 10.30 7.89
C ARG A 92 -4.58 9.28 8.43
N SER A 93 -4.16 8.04 8.65
CA SER A 93 -5.00 6.99 9.25
C SER A 93 -4.98 7.02 10.78
N GLY A 94 -4.18 7.90 11.40
CA GLY A 94 -4.02 7.96 12.85
C GLY A 94 -3.34 6.71 13.43
N PHE A 95 -2.35 6.16 12.73
CA PHE A 95 -1.58 5.00 13.18
C PHE A 95 -0.44 5.44 14.09
N TYR A 96 -0.39 4.88 15.31
CA TYR A 96 0.58 5.25 16.34
C TYR A 96 1.37 4.06 16.88
N GLU A 97 0.83 2.84 16.78
CA GLU A 97 1.49 1.64 17.27
C GLU A 97 2.31 0.95 16.17
N ASP A 98 3.34 0.18 16.56
CA ASP A 98 4.21 -0.54 15.64
C ASP A 98 3.44 -1.44 14.67
N ARG A 99 2.43 -2.18 15.15
CA ARG A 99 1.56 -3.02 14.30
C ARG A 99 0.78 -2.22 13.25
N GLU A 100 0.50 -0.96 13.54
CA GLU A 100 -0.23 -0.06 12.64
C GLU A 100 0.72 0.54 11.62
N LEU A 101 1.96 0.84 12.01
CA LEU A 101 3.03 1.23 11.10
C LEU A 101 3.45 0.08 10.17
N GLU A 102 3.47 -1.15 10.67
CA GLU A 102 3.60 -2.36 9.84
C GLU A 102 2.46 -2.49 8.84
N THR A 103 1.23 -2.14 9.25
CA THR A 103 0.08 -2.08 8.34
C THR A 103 0.29 -1.03 7.25
N ALA A 104 0.80 0.16 7.59
CA ALA A 104 1.14 1.21 6.62
C ALA A 104 2.28 0.79 5.67
N TYR A 105 3.21 -0.05 6.11
CA TYR A 105 4.21 -0.63 5.21
C TYR A 105 3.61 -1.72 4.31
N ASP A 106 2.71 -2.54 4.84
CA ASP A 106 2.12 -3.65 4.09
C ASP A 106 1.26 -3.17 2.90
N VAL A 107 0.53 -2.06 3.06
CA VAL A 107 -0.28 -1.48 1.96
C VAL A 107 0.57 -1.04 0.76
N VAL A 108 1.87 -0.78 0.96
CA VAL A 108 2.81 -0.41 -0.12
C VAL A 108 3.73 -1.56 -0.55
N SER A 109 3.56 -2.77 0.02
CA SER A 109 4.38 -3.95 -0.26
C SER A 109 3.53 -5.18 -0.60
N HIS A 110 3.31 -6.10 0.34
CA HIS A 110 2.62 -7.37 0.06
C HIS A 110 1.16 -7.18 -0.34
N ALA A 111 0.45 -6.18 0.19
CA ALA A 111 -0.92 -5.94 -0.24
C ALA A 111 -1.01 -5.52 -1.71
N GLY A 112 -0.04 -4.71 -2.17
CA GLY A 112 0.09 -4.34 -3.58
C GLY A 112 0.42 -5.55 -4.46
N ALA A 113 1.36 -6.38 -4.02
CA ALA A 113 1.70 -7.63 -4.70
C ALA A 113 0.49 -8.58 -4.82
N LYS A 114 -0.29 -8.71 -3.73
CA LYS A 114 -1.53 -9.49 -3.71
C LYS A 114 -2.58 -8.93 -4.66
N ALA A 115 -2.78 -7.61 -4.69
CA ALA A 115 -3.74 -6.95 -5.58
C ALA A 115 -3.35 -7.11 -7.07
N LEU A 116 -2.06 -7.16 -7.36
CA LEU A 116 -1.51 -7.38 -8.71
C LEU A 116 -1.41 -8.87 -9.09
N GLY A 117 -1.70 -9.80 -8.18
CA GLY A 117 -1.57 -11.24 -8.42
C GLY A 117 -0.12 -11.70 -8.62
N LEU A 118 0.84 -11.05 -7.98
CA LEU A 118 2.26 -11.40 -8.10
C LEU A 118 2.58 -12.65 -7.27
N GLU A 119 3.06 -13.68 -7.94
CA GLU A 119 3.58 -14.90 -7.30
C GLU A 119 5.06 -14.74 -6.92
N GLY A 120 5.46 -15.38 -5.81
CA GLY A 120 6.85 -15.37 -5.34
C GLY A 120 7.37 -14.00 -4.88
N TYR A 121 6.47 -13.11 -4.45
CA TYR A 121 6.82 -11.82 -3.84
C TYR A 121 7.17 -11.98 -2.36
N GLY A 122 8.22 -11.27 -1.91
CA GLY A 122 8.66 -11.23 -0.52
C GLY A 122 10.09 -11.72 -0.34
N ILE A 123 10.57 -11.68 0.91
CA ILE A 123 11.91 -12.14 1.28
C ILE A 123 11.81 -13.56 1.81
N ALA A 124 12.00 -14.54 0.94
CA ALA A 124 11.97 -15.95 1.27
C ALA A 124 12.94 -16.73 0.38
N VAL A 125 13.37 -17.91 0.83
CA VAL A 125 14.16 -18.83 -0.01
C VAL A 125 13.33 -19.16 -1.26
N VAL A 126 13.98 -19.19 -2.44
CA VAL A 126 13.36 -19.39 -3.78
C VAL A 126 12.59 -18.18 -4.33
N ALA A 127 12.29 -17.15 -3.52
CA ALA A 127 11.67 -15.93 -4.04
C ALA A 127 12.60 -15.19 -5.01
N LYS A 128 12.02 -14.31 -5.84
CA LYS A 128 12.82 -13.42 -6.70
C LYS A 128 13.72 -12.55 -5.83
N ALA A 129 14.98 -12.39 -6.23
CA ALA A 129 15.95 -11.52 -5.55
C ALA A 129 15.69 -10.04 -5.90
N ASP A 130 14.48 -9.58 -5.58
CA ASP A 130 13.98 -8.22 -5.73
C ASP A 130 13.78 -7.63 -4.33
N PHE A 131 14.66 -6.73 -3.90
CA PHE A 131 14.60 -6.16 -2.56
C PHE A 131 15.24 -4.78 -2.49
N VAL A 132 14.90 -4.05 -1.44
CA VAL A 132 15.49 -2.75 -1.13
C VAL A 132 16.21 -2.87 0.21
N ALA A 133 17.51 -2.63 0.21
CA ALA A 133 18.30 -2.50 1.43
C ALA A 133 18.30 -1.03 1.87
N LEU A 134 18.02 -0.78 3.15
CA LEU A 134 17.92 0.55 3.73
C LEU A 134 18.42 0.53 5.18
N ARG A 135 18.70 1.72 5.73
CA ARG A 135 19.10 1.90 7.13
C ARG A 135 17.88 2.15 8.01
N ALA A 136 17.41 1.08 8.66
CA ALA A 136 16.45 1.10 9.75
C ALA A 136 16.57 -0.24 10.49
N GLU A 137 16.36 -0.24 11.80
CA GLU A 137 16.37 -1.42 12.66
C GLU A 137 15.10 -2.27 12.49
N HIS A 138 13.96 -1.63 12.19
CA HIS A 138 12.68 -2.31 11.99
C HIS A 138 11.73 -1.52 11.05
N VAL A 139 10.66 -2.18 10.62
CA VAL A 139 9.67 -1.62 9.68
C VAL A 139 9.02 -0.33 10.21
N PRO A 140 8.56 -0.25 11.48
CA PRO A 140 8.02 1.00 12.02
C PRO A 140 8.97 2.20 11.88
N GLU A 141 10.25 2.04 12.21
CA GLU A 141 11.27 3.10 12.04
C GLU A 141 11.39 3.51 10.57
N ALA A 142 11.48 2.53 9.65
CA ALA A 142 11.59 2.82 8.23
C ALA A 142 10.40 3.66 7.72
N VAL A 143 9.17 3.34 8.15
CA VAL A 143 7.95 4.08 7.78
C VAL A 143 7.99 5.51 8.28
N VAL A 144 8.39 5.76 9.54
CA VAL A 144 8.38 7.11 10.11
C VAL A 144 9.58 7.96 9.63
N ALA A 145 10.76 7.35 9.47
CA ALA A 145 12.00 8.06 9.14
C ALA A 145 12.21 8.26 7.64
N VAL A 146 11.58 7.42 6.79
CA VAL A 146 11.68 7.47 5.33
C VAL A 146 13.14 7.61 4.83
N PRO A 147 14.08 6.75 5.28
CA PRO A 147 15.51 6.90 4.98
C PRO A 147 15.74 6.91 3.47
N LYS A 148 16.47 7.90 2.93
CA LYS A 148 16.67 8.07 1.48
C LYS A 148 17.91 7.33 0.94
N ASP A 149 18.85 6.99 1.82
CA ASP A 149 20.01 6.18 1.48
C ASP A 149 19.61 4.69 1.37
N ARG A 150 19.28 4.26 0.15
CA ARG A 150 18.80 2.91 -0.17
C ARG A 150 19.59 2.30 -1.32
N THR A 151 19.70 0.99 -1.32
CA THR A 151 20.21 0.19 -2.44
C THR A 151 19.10 -0.72 -2.95
N VAL A 152 18.87 -0.72 -4.26
CA VAL A 152 17.80 -1.49 -4.90
C VAL A 152 18.40 -2.65 -5.67
N TYR A 153 17.88 -3.84 -5.44
CA TYR A 153 18.22 -5.05 -6.15
C TYR A 153 17.03 -5.53 -6.98
N ARG A 154 17.29 -5.93 -8.23
CA ARG A 154 16.31 -6.52 -9.14
C ARG A 154 16.93 -7.74 -9.79
N ALA A 155 16.25 -8.89 -9.69
CA ALA A 155 16.72 -10.18 -10.16
C ALA A 155 18.17 -10.48 -9.72
N GLY A 156 18.51 -10.14 -8.48
CA GLY A 156 19.83 -10.37 -7.89
C GLY A 156 20.92 -9.38 -8.30
N LYS A 157 20.60 -8.34 -9.08
CA LYS A 157 21.54 -7.29 -9.49
C LYS A 157 21.23 -5.98 -8.80
N GLU A 158 22.26 -5.29 -8.33
CA GLU A 158 22.13 -3.91 -7.88
C GLU A 158 21.78 -3.02 -9.08
N VAL A 159 20.65 -2.31 -9.01
CA VAL A 159 20.17 -1.42 -10.08
C VAL A 159 20.10 0.04 -9.66
N ALA A 160 20.21 0.34 -8.36
CA ALA A 160 20.32 1.70 -7.86
C ALA A 160 20.97 1.74 -6.47
N ARG A 161 21.67 2.82 -6.15
CA ARG A 161 22.27 3.08 -4.82
C ARG A 161 22.24 4.57 -4.52
N GLY A 162 21.86 4.93 -3.29
CA GLY A 162 21.87 6.32 -2.82
C GLY A 162 21.02 7.25 -3.71
N GLY A 163 19.89 6.75 -4.22
CA GLY A 163 18.99 7.50 -5.11
C GLY A 163 19.48 7.65 -6.56
N LYS A 164 20.56 6.97 -6.97
CA LYS A 164 21.09 6.98 -8.34
C LYS A 164 20.94 5.61 -8.98
N VAL A 165 20.43 5.56 -10.21
CA VAL A 165 20.33 4.33 -11.01
C VAL A 165 21.74 3.91 -11.44
N ALA A 166 22.03 2.61 -11.37
CA ALA A 166 23.28 2.05 -11.86
C ALA A 166 23.39 2.27 -13.38
N ALA A 167 24.60 2.59 -13.85
CA ALA A 167 24.88 2.76 -15.28
C ALA A 167 24.73 1.45 -16.06
#